data_AF-R0GN14-F1
#
_entry.id   AF-R0GN14-F1
#
_cell.length_a   1.000
_cell.length_b   1.000
_cell.length_c   1.000
_cell.angle_alpha   90.00
_cell.angle_beta   90.00
_cell.angle_gamma   90.00
#
_symmetry.space_group_name_H-M   'P 1'
#
loop_
_entity.id
_entity.type
_entity.pdbx_description
1 polymer ?
#
loop_
_entity_poly.entity_id
_entity_poly.type
_entity_poly.pdbx_seq_one_letter_code
_entity_poly.pdbx_strand_id
1 'polypeptide(L)'
;MADNRRRRMISLIVSFLFSVSLSCLCLAPIPASAHLKFGVNGKFKILQVADMHFATGATTRCEDVLPSQTAHCSDLNTTAFMSRVIAAEKPDLIVFTGDNIFGADAIDAKKSLNAAFAPAIASKIPWVAVLGNHDQESTLTRQGLMNHIVKLPNTLSQVNPPEAAHYIDGFGNYNLQVHGAADSSLQNKSVLNLYLLDSGDYSKVDSLNSKYDWIKTSQQFWFDRTSKRLQKEYNAKPNPQVGSAPGLAFFHIPLPEFWSFDSTNTTKGVRQEPISSATTNSGFFTTLVTRGDVKSVFVGHDHVNDFCGELKGLNLCYGGGFGYHAYGKAGWERRARVVVVDLNKKSNGSWGDVKSIRTWKRLDDEHLSVIDTQLLWNSSAKGLVVPRL
;
A
#
# COMPACT_ATOMS: atom_id res chain seq x y z
N MET A 1 33.08 -83.71 -29.25
CA MET A 1 32.98 -84.60 -28.07
C MET A 1 32.69 -83.70 -26.89
N ALA A 2 31.41 -83.50 -26.56
CA ALA A 2 30.78 -84.08 -25.36
C ALA A 2 31.50 -83.65 -24.07
N ASP A 3 30.90 -82.80 -23.23
CA ASP A 3 30.18 -83.28 -22.04
C ASP A 3 29.59 -82.09 -21.26
N ASN A 4 28.50 -82.41 -20.59
CA ASN A 4 27.58 -81.61 -19.83
C ASN A 4 27.96 -81.74 -18.35
N ARG A 5 28.16 -80.65 -17.58
CA ARG A 5 28.10 -80.73 -16.11
C ARG A 5 27.75 -79.42 -15.42
N ARG A 6 26.54 -79.41 -14.84
CA ARG A 6 26.08 -78.67 -13.66
C ARG A 6 27.22 -78.57 -12.61
N ARG A 7 27.35 -77.55 -11.75
CA ARG A 7 26.35 -77.03 -10.79
C ARG A 7 27.00 -75.92 -9.93
N ARG A 8 26.12 -75.08 -9.35
CA ARG A 8 26.22 -74.31 -8.08
C ARG A 8 26.65 -72.84 -8.12
N MET A 9 25.59 -72.03 -7.96
CA MET A 9 25.51 -70.71 -7.31
C MET A 9 26.62 -70.40 -6.30
N ILE A 10 27.26 -69.24 -6.48
CA ILE A 10 27.66 -68.35 -5.39
C ILE A 10 27.28 -66.92 -5.81
N SER A 11 26.46 -66.31 -4.96
CA SER A 11 26.02 -64.93 -5.03
C SER A 11 27.18 -63.99 -4.70
N LEU A 12 27.53 -63.08 -5.60
CA LEU A 12 28.33 -61.90 -5.28
C LEU A 12 27.54 -60.67 -5.72
N ILE A 13 26.81 -60.12 -4.75
CA ILE A 13 26.18 -58.81 -4.81
C ILE A 13 27.32 -57.78 -4.82
N VAL A 14 27.56 -57.16 -5.98
CA VAL A 14 28.46 -56.01 -6.10
C VAL A 14 27.65 -54.77 -5.69
N SER A 15 27.96 -54.24 -4.51
CA SER A 15 27.44 -52.99 -4.00
C SER A 15 27.92 -51.81 -4.86
N PHE A 16 27.08 -51.32 -5.77
CA PHE A 16 27.27 -50.03 -6.42
C PHE A 16 26.74 -48.93 -5.49
N LEU A 17 27.65 -48.25 -4.80
CA LEU A 17 27.37 -47.02 -4.07
C LEU A 17 27.06 -45.91 -5.09
N PHE A 18 25.78 -45.70 -5.41
CA PHE A 18 25.33 -44.44 -6.00
C PHE A 18 25.28 -43.38 -4.90
N SER A 19 26.33 -42.56 -4.79
CA SER A 19 26.24 -41.31 -4.05
C SER A 19 25.33 -40.36 -4.83
N VAL A 20 24.06 -40.28 -4.45
CA VAL A 20 23.19 -39.19 -4.87
C VAL A 20 23.62 -37.96 -4.07
N SER A 21 24.55 -37.20 -4.63
CA SER A 21 24.82 -35.83 -4.19
C SER A 21 23.58 -35.00 -4.50
N LEU A 22 22.67 -34.94 -3.52
CA LEU A 22 21.54 -34.03 -3.50
C LEU A 22 22.13 -32.61 -3.42
N SER A 23 22.44 -32.06 -4.58
CA SER A 23 22.81 -30.68 -4.77
C SER A 23 21.57 -29.88 -4.43
N CYS A 24 21.42 -29.56 -3.15
CA CYS A 24 20.47 -28.58 -2.68
C CYS A 24 20.91 -27.25 -3.28
N LEU A 25 20.46 -26.98 -4.50
CA LEU A 25 20.47 -25.66 -5.09
C LEU A 25 19.58 -24.82 -4.16
N CYS A 26 20.22 -24.25 -3.13
CA CYS A 26 19.74 -23.06 -2.46
C CYS A 26 19.57 -22.01 -3.54
N LEU A 27 18.41 -22.01 -4.20
CA LEU A 27 17.92 -20.87 -4.96
C LEU A 27 17.79 -19.75 -3.92
N ALA A 28 18.85 -18.97 -3.76
CA ALA A 28 18.75 -17.67 -3.14
C ALA A 28 17.60 -16.94 -3.86
N PRO A 29 16.64 -16.34 -3.15
CA PRO A 29 15.59 -15.59 -3.79
C PRO A 29 16.26 -14.51 -4.64
N ILE A 30 16.17 -14.66 -5.96
CA ILE A 30 16.50 -13.58 -6.88
C ILE A 30 15.59 -12.43 -6.45
N PRO A 31 16.12 -11.26 -6.06
CA PRO A 31 15.26 -10.12 -5.81
C PRO A 31 14.60 -9.83 -7.14
N ALA A 32 13.32 -10.18 -7.26
CA ALA A 32 12.53 -9.75 -8.37
C ALA A 32 12.49 -8.22 -8.24
N SER A 33 13.30 -7.52 -9.04
CA SER A 33 12.97 -6.16 -9.46
C SER A 33 11.74 -6.28 -10.37
N ALA A 34 10.62 -6.71 -9.78
CA ALA A 34 9.34 -6.77 -10.46
C ALA A 34 8.87 -5.33 -10.54
N HIS A 35 9.26 -4.65 -11.61
CA HIS A 35 8.67 -3.36 -11.96
C HIS A 35 7.15 -3.56 -12.03
N LEU A 36 6.42 -2.80 -11.22
CA LEU A 36 4.98 -2.75 -11.29
C LEU A 36 4.59 -2.31 -12.70
N LYS A 37 3.60 -2.95 -13.29
CA LYS A 37 3.16 -2.66 -14.66
C LYS A 37 1.66 -2.79 -14.76
N PHE A 38 1.07 -2.02 -15.66
CA PHE A 38 -0.34 -2.17 -15.98
C PHE A 38 -0.62 -3.54 -16.61
N GLY A 39 -1.78 -4.11 -16.28
CA GLY A 39 -2.26 -5.35 -16.87
C GLY A 39 -2.58 -5.18 -18.36
N VAL A 40 -2.73 -6.31 -19.06
CA VAL A 40 -3.12 -6.34 -20.50
C VAL A 40 -4.48 -5.69 -20.78
N ASN A 41 -5.31 -5.55 -19.74
CA ASN A 41 -6.60 -4.86 -19.80
C ASN A 41 -6.48 -3.33 -19.66
N GLY A 42 -5.25 -2.80 -19.53
CA GLY A 42 -4.97 -1.39 -19.35
C GLY A 42 -5.33 -0.85 -17.97
N LYS A 43 -5.47 -1.73 -16.96
CA LYS A 43 -5.80 -1.35 -15.58
C LYS A 43 -4.66 -1.66 -14.62
N PHE A 44 -4.57 -0.86 -13.57
CA PHE A 44 -3.76 -1.13 -12.40
C PHE A 44 -4.63 -0.91 -11.16
N LYS A 45 -4.80 -1.95 -10.35
CA LYS A 45 -5.66 -1.96 -9.17
C LYS A 45 -4.84 -2.01 -7.88
N ILE A 46 -5.12 -1.09 -6.98
CA ILE A 46 -4.52 -1.01 -5.65
C ILE A 46 -5.61 -1.29 -4.61
N LEU A 47 -5.33 -2.21 -3.69
CA LEU A 47 -6.11 -2.39 -2.47
C LEU A 47 -5.42 -1.65 -1.32
N GLN A 48 -6.05 -0.61 -0.79
CA GLN A 48 -5.61 0.07 0.42
C GLN A 48 -6.20 -0.60 1.65
N VAL A 49 -5.35 -0.87 2.63
CA VAL A 49 -5.68 -1.46 3.92
C VAL A 49 -5.17 -0.51 5.00
N ALA A 50 -6.07 0.08 5.78
CA ALA A 50 -5.73 1.08 6.79
C ALA A 50 -6.12 0.57 8.17
N ASP A 51 -5.25 0.76 9.17
CA ASP A 51 -5.60 0.60 10.57
C ASP A 51 -6.06 -0.83 10.90
N MET A 52 -5.20 -1.81 10.66
CA MET A 52 -5.48 -3.20 11.05
C MET A 52 -5.41 -3.39 12.56
N HIS A 53 -4.47 -2.68 13.21
CA HIS A 53 -4.22 -2.78 14.64
C HIS A 53 -4.03 -4.24 15.07
N PHE A 54 -3.38 -5.07 14.24
CA PHE A 54 -3.26 -6.49 14.52
C PHE A 54 -2.37 -6.72 15.76
N ALA A 55 -2.72 -7.64 16.65
CA ALA A 55 -1.91 -7.97 17.82
C ALA A 55 -1.52 -9.44 17.83
N THR A 56 -2.25 -10.30 18.55
CA THR A 56 -1.84 -11.68 18.83
C THR A 56 -2.74 -12.73 18.17
N GLY A 57 -3.55 -12.34 17.19
CA GLY A 57 -4.37 -13.30 16.45
C GLY A 57 -5.60 -13.72 17.27
N ALA A 58 -5.81 -15.03 17.39
CA ALA A 58 -7.01 -15.61 18.01
C ALA A 58 -7.27 -15.16 19.47
N THR A 59 -6.24 -14.70 20.18
CA THR A 59 -6.34 -14.24 21.58
C THR A 59 -6.65 -12.76 21.73
N THR A 60 -6.51 -11.98 20.65
CA THR A 60 -6.84 -10.55 20.65
C THR A 60 -8.33 -10.38 20.39
N ARG A 61 -9.02 -9.64 21.26
CA ARG A 61 -10.45 -9.38 21.13
C ARG A 61 -10.71 -8.24 20.16
N CYS A 62 -11.85 -8.30 19.49
CA CYS A 62 -12.32 -7.17 18.68
C CYS A 62 -12.79 -6.00 19.55
N GLU A 63 -12.64 -4.81 19.00
CA GLU A 63 -13.16 -3.55 19.54
C GLU A 63 -14.39 -3.10 18.73
N ASP A 64 -15.33 -2.45 19.41
CA ASP A 64 -16.51 -1.79 18.82
C ASP A 64 -17.31 -2.65 17.84
N VAL A 65 -17.55 -3.92 18.22
CA VAL A 65 -18.45 -4.84 17.51
C VAL A 65 -19.79 -4.97 18.22
N LEU A 66 -20.81 -5.51 17.54
CA LEU A 66 -22.10 -5.77 18.19
C LEU A 66 -21.94 -6.80 19.32
N PRO A 67 -22.74 -6.74 20.41
CA PRO A 67 -22.65 -7.70 21.52
C PRO A 67 -22.76 -9.17 21.08
N SER A 68 -23.52 -9.45 20.01
CA SER A 68 -23.66 -10.78 19.43
C SER A 68 -22.38 -11.31 18.75
N GLN A 69 -21.46 -10.42 18.39
CA GLN A 69 -20.20 -10.76 17.72
C GLN A 69 -19.04 -10.94 18.71
N THR A 70 -19.10 -10.28 19.87
CA THR A 70 -17.98 -10.17 20.84
C THR A 70 -17.38 -11.52 21.25
N ALA A 71 -18.20 -12.55 21.48
CA ALA A 71 -17.74 -13.83 22.02
C ALA A 71 -16.83 -14.63 21.07
N HIS A 72 -16.90 -14.36 19.76
CA HIS A 72 -16.20 -15.14 18.73
C HIS A 72 -15.34 -14.27 17.80
N CYS A 73 -15.20 -12.98 18.12
CA CYS A 73 -14.47 -12.04 17.28
C CYS A 73 -13.03 -11.87 17.78
N SER A 74 -12.07 -11.95 16.85
CA SER A 74 -10.66 -11.68 17.09
C SER A 74 -9.97 -11.04 15.88
N ASP A 75 -8.66 -10.81 15.96
CA ASP A 75 -7.82 -10.46 14.80
C ASP A 75 -8.01 -11.41 13.60
N LEU A 76 -8.44 -12.66 13.82
CA LEU A 76 -8.71 -13.60 12.73
C LEU A 76 -9.88 -13.14 11.84
N ASN A 77 -10.79 -12.29 12.34
CA ASN A 77 -11.80 -11.63 11.52
C ASN A 77 -11.16 -10.66 10.53
N THR A 78 -10.13 -9.91 10.95
CA THR A 78 -9.31 -9.08 10.05
C THR A 78 -8.58 -9.92 9.01
N THR A 79 -7.98 -11.06 9.41
CA THR A 79 -7.36 -12.01 8.47
C THR A 79 -8.37 -12.55 7.45
N ALA A 80 -9.58 -12.90 7.90
CA ALA A 80 -10.65 -13.39 7.05
C ALA A 80 -11.11 -12.32 6.06
N PHE A 81 -11.39 -11.10 6.54
CA PHE A 81 -11.76 -9.97 5.68
C PHE A 81 -10.72 -9.71 4.60
N MET A 82 -9.44 -9.63 4.99
CA MET A 82 -8.32 -9.46 4.07
C MET A 82 -8.28 -10.55 2.99
N SER A 83 -8.44 -11.80 3.39
CA SER A 83 -8.46 -12.92 2.44
C SER A 83 -9.65 -12.82 1.47
N ARG A 84 -10.84 -12.47 1.97
CA ARG A 84 -12.06 -12.31 1.15
C ARG A 84 -11.91 -11.15 0.15
N VAL A 85 -11.46 -9.98 0.60
CA VAL A 85 -11.35 -8.80 -0.28
C VAL A 85 -10.23 -8.96 -1.31
N ILE A 86 -9.10 -9.59 -0.96
CA ILE A 86 -8.05 -9.94 -1.94
C ILE A 86 -8.63 -10.86 -3.02
N ALA A 87 -9.36 -11.91 -2.63
CA ALA A 87 -9.93 -12.87 -3.57
C ALA A 87 -10.97 -12.23 -4.51
N ALA A 88 -11.78 -11.31 -3.98
CA ALA A 88 -12.81 -10.60 -4.74
C ALA A 88 -12.22 -9.54 -5.68
N GLU A 89 -11.27 -8.75 -5.20
CA GLU A 89 -10.73 -7.62 -5.97
C GLU A 89 -9.56 -8.00 -6.88
N LYS A 90 -8.74 -8.99 -6.51
CA LYS A 90 -7.53 -9.40 -7.25
C LYS A 90 -6.65 -8.19 -7.61
N PRO A 91 -6.17 -7.43 -6.62
CA PRO A 91 -5.37 -6.24 -6.88
C PRO A 91 -4.01 -6.57 -7.50
N ASP A 92 -3.42 -5.59 -8.19
CA ASP A 92 -2.04 -5.65 -8.68
C ASP A 92 -1.03 -5.23 -7.60
N LEU A 93 -1.48 -4.48 -6.58
CA LEU A 93 -0.69 -4.05 -5.43
C LEU A 93 -1.58 -3.92 -4.19
N ILE A 94 -1.08 -4.35 -3.03
CA ILE A 94 -1.69 -4.06 -1.72
C ILE A 94 -0.86 -2.98 -1.03
N VAL A 95 -1.51 -1.94 -0.51
CA VAL A 95 -0.86 -0.84 0.22
C VAL A 95 -1.43 -0.76 1.63
N PHE A 96 -0.59 -1.02 2.64
CA PHE A 96 -0.95 -0.84 4.03
C PHE A 96 -0.60 0.59 4.49
N THR A 97 -1.58 1.34 4.97
CA THR A 97 -1.43 2.78 5.29
C THR A 97 -1.27 3.07 6.78
N GLY A 98 -0.44 2.27 7.45
CA GLY A 98 -0.07 2.45 8.85
C GLY A 98 -1.00 1.77 9.85
N ASP A 99 -0.56 1.77 11.10
CA ASP A 99 -1.11 1.00 12.21
C ASP A 99 -1.43 -0.44 11.80
N ASN A 100 -0.38 -1.09 11.29
CA ASN A 100 -0.41 -2.47 10.86
C ASN A 100 -0.56 -3.39 12.08
N ILE A 101 0.12 -3.03 13.17
CA ILE A 101 -0.01 -3.67 14.48
C ILE A 101 -0.42 -2.66 15.54
N PHE A 102 -1.12 -3.12 16.58
CA PHE A 102 -1.39 -2.30 17.75
C PHE A 102 -0.31 -2.56 18.81
N GLY A 103 0.65 -1.65 18.94
CA GLY A 103 1.88 -1.94 19.66
C GLY A 103 1.68 -2.27 21.15
N ALA A 104 0.66 -1.69 21.79
CA ALA A 104 0.32 -1.97 23.18
C ALA A 104 -0.05 -3.43 23.45
N ASP A 105 -0.75 -4.09 22.52
CA ASP A 105 -1.22 -5.47 22.65
C ASP A 105 -0.40 -6.48 21.83
N ALA A 106 0.45 -6.00 20.91
CA ALA A 106 1.41 -6.82 20.20
C ALA A 106 2.60 -7.19 21.10
N ILE A 107 2.56 -8.35 21.75
CA ILE A 107 3.64 -8.81 22.67
C ILE A 107 4.99 -9.05 21.94
N ASP A 108 4.94 -9.42 20.65
CA ASP A 108 6.11 -9.62 19.79
C ASP A 108 5.83 -8.99 18.42
N ALA A 109 6.38 -7.80 18.20
CA ALA A 109 6.13 -7.02 17.00
C ALA A 109 6.42 -7.81 15.71
N LYS A 110 7.44 -8.68 15.67
CA LYS A 110 7.76 -9.46 14.45
C LYS A 110 6.71 -10.50 14.18
N LYS A 111 6.25 -11.22 15.21
CA LYS A 111 5.17 -12.21 15.06
C LYS A 111 3.87 -11.55 14.66
N SER A 112 3.53 -10.42 15.27
CA SER A 112 2.33 -9.65 14.93
C SER A 112 2.38 -9.13 13.49
N LEU A 113 3.49 -8.53 13.04
CA LEU A 113 3.66 -8.12 11.64
C LEU A 113 3.57 -9.30 10.67
N ASN A 114 4.20 -10.44 11.00
CA ASN A 114 4.13 -11.63 10.17
C ASN A 114 2.68 -12.13 10.02
N ALA A 115 1.90 -12.12 11.10
CA ALA A 115 0.50 -12.52 11.09
C ALA A 115 -0.38 -11.52 10.34
N ALA A 116 -0.18 -10.22 10.57
CA ALA A 116 -0.90 -9.14 9.92
C ALA A 116 -0.75 -9.19 8.39
N PHE A 117 0.47 -9.41 7.90
CA PHE A 117 0.76 -9.48 6.45
C PHE A 117 0.61 -10.87 5.84
N ALA A 118 0.30 -11.90 6.63
CA ALA A 118 0.19 -13.28 6.14
C ALA A 118 -0.77 -13.43 4.93
N PRO A 119 -1.96 -12.78 4.88
CA PRO A 119 -2.83 -12.85 3.71
C PRO A 119 -2.20 -12.27 2.44
N ALA A 120 -1.50 -11.14 2.55
CA ALA A 120 -0.80 -10.53 1.42
C ALA A 120 0.33 -11.44 0.91
N ILE A 121 1.13 -11.99 1.84
CA ILE A 121 2.20 -12.95 1.51
C ILE A 121 1.63 -14.19 0.82
N ALA A 122 0.56 -14.78 1.36
CA ALA A 122 -0.08 -15.97 0.81
C ALA A 122 -0.69 -15.74 -0.58
N SER A 123 -1.20 -14.53 -0.84
CA SER A 123 -1.76 -14.16 -2.15
C SER A 123 -0.72 -14.08 -3.27
N LYS A 124 0.57 -13.95 -2.93
CA LYS A 124 1.68 -13.67 -3.86
C LYS A 124 1.54 -12.37 -4.65
N ILE A 125 0.61 -11.50 -4.25
CA ILE A 125 0.47 -10.16 -4.81
C ILE A 125 1.57 -9.28 -4.19
N PRO A 126 2.26 -8.44 -4.97
CA PRO A 126 3.18 -7.45 -4.43
C PRO A 126 2.47 -6.55 -3.41
N TRP A 127 3.17 -6.21 -2.33
CA TRP A 127 2.59 -5.36 -1.30
C TRP A 127 3.61 -4.41 -0.68
N VAL A 128 3.12 -3.32 -0.11
CA VAL A 128 3.92 -2.29 0.53
C VAL A 128 3.26 -1.80 1.80
N ALA A 129 4.05 -1.31 2.75
CA ALA A 129 3.55 -0.72 3.97
C ALA A 129 4.24 0.61 4.28
N VAL A 130 3.46 1.55 4.81
CA VAL A 130 3.95 2.67 5.63
C VAL A 130 3.60 2.38 7.09
N LEU A 131 4.27 3.08 8.00
CA LEU A 131 4.05 2.94 9.43
C LEU A 131 3.07 4.00 9.94
N GLY A 132 2.29 3.64 10.95
CA GLY A 132 1.47 4.54 11.74
C GLY A 132 2.08 4.87 13.10
N ASN A 133 1.34 5.58 13.94
CA ASN A 133 1.82 5.99 15.25
C ASN A 133 1.87 4.82 16.25
N HIS A 134 0.98 3.83 16.11
CA HIS A 134 0.89 2.68 17.03
C HIS A 134 1.90 1.57 16.73
N ASP A 135 2.44 1.51 15.51
CA ASP A 135 3.26 0.38 15.06
C ASP A 135 4.52 0.17 15.94
N GLN A 136 5.11 1.25 16.47
CA GLN A 136 6.37 1.23 17.24
C GLN A 136 6.22 1.17 18.76
N GLU A 137 5.01 0.90 19.26
CA GLU A 137 4.74 0.87 20.71
C GLU A 137 4.99 -0.52 21.34
N SER A 138 5.47 -1.47 20.53
CA SER A 138 5.82 -2.84 20.92
C SER A 138 7.35 -3.02 21.10
N THR A 139 7.90 -4.20 20.81
CA THR A 139 9.28 -4.62 21.06
C THR A 139 10.28 -4.12 20.00
N LEU A 140 9.86 -3.37 18.98
CA LEU A 140 10.73 -2.88 17.91
C LEU A 140 10.58 -1.37 17.73
N THR A 141 11.70 -0.71 17.47
CA THR A 141 11.71 0.70 17.03
C THR A 141 11.12 0.84 15.63
N ARG A 142 10.74 2.07 15.25
CA ARG A 142 10.29 2.42 13.89
C ARG A 142 11.19 1.86 12.78
N GLN A 143 12.50 2.05 12.96
CA GLN A 143 13.52 1.50 12.05
C GLN A 143 13.54 -0.04 12.08
N GLY A 144 13.45 -0.62 13.28
CA GLY A 144 13.42 -2.08 13.47
C GLY A 144 12.24 -2.73 12.75
N LEU A 145 11.06 -2.10 12.78
CA LEU A 145 9.86 -2.54 12.06
C LEU A 145 10.10 -2.52 10.56
N MET A 146 10.55 -1.39 9.99
CA MET A 146 10.82 -1.32 8.55
C MET A 146 11.91 -2.31 8.13
N ASN A 147 12.99 -2.45 8.91
CA ASN A 147 14.05 -3.44 8.66
C ASN A 147 13.55 -4.89 8.66
N HIS A 148 12.45 -5.18 9.37
CA HIS A 148 11.78 -6.46 9.35
C HIS A 148 10.86 -6.58 8.14
N ILE A 149 10.00 -5.58 7.92
CA ILE A 149 9.01 -5.54 6.82
C ILE A 149 9.68 -5.77 5.47
N VAL A 150 10.78 -5.08 5.16
CA VAL A 150 11.45 -5.18 3.84
C VAL A 150 12.07 -6.56 3.55
N LYS A 151 12.13 -7.46 4.55
CA LYS A 151 12.64 -8.83 4.38
C LYS A 151 11.53 -9.84 4.16
N LEU A 152 10.26 -9.42 4.28
CA LEU A 152 9.12 -10.32 4.12
C LEU A 152 8.86 -10.64 2.64
N PRO A 153 8.35 -11.85 2.32
CA PRO A 153 8.14 -12.25 0.93
C PRO A 153 7.18 -11.32 0.19
N ASN A 154 7.48 -11.07 -1.09
CA ASN A 154 6.69 -10.26 -2.03
C ASN A 154 6.49 -8.79 -1.64
N THR A 155 7.15 -8.30 -0.59
CA THR A 155 7.11 -6.87 -0.27
C THR A 155 7.94 -6.08 -1.29
N LEU A 156 7.45 -4.90 -1.66
CA LEU A 156 8.21 -3.88 -2.38
C LEU A 156 8.56 -2.69 -1.47
N SER A 157 8.31 -2.82 -0.16
CA SER A 157 8.63 -1.79 0.83
C SER A 157 10.13 -1.53 0.86
N GLN A 158 10.52 -0.29 1.14
CA GLN A 158 11.92 0.09 1.31
C GLN A 158 12.09 0.81 2.64
N VAL A 159 13.26 0.66 3.26
CA VAL A 159 13.54 1.34 4.54
C VAL A 159 13.60 2.85 4.33
N ASN A 160 14.31 3.30 3.29
CA ASN A 160 14.38 4.68 2.83
C ASN A 160 15.02 4.69 1.42
N PRO A 161 14.92 5.79 0.66
CA PRO A 161 15.57 5.93 -0.64
C PRO A 161 17.09 5.98 -0.43
N PRO A 162 17.92 5.20 -1.14
CA PRO A 162 19.37 5.21 -0.95
C PRO A 162 20.01 6.60 -1.06
N GLU A 163 19.52 7.43 -2.00
CA GLU A 163 19.98 8.80 -2.23
C GLU A 163 19.59 9.77 -1.10
N ALA A 164 18.63 9.38 -0.26
CA ALA A 164 18.04 10.21 0.78
C ALA A 164 18.31 9.72 2.21
N ALA A 165 18.79 8.48 2.36
CA ALA A 165 18.92 7.79 3.64
C ALA A 165 19.76 8.54 4.70
N HIS A 166 20.62 9.49 4.30
CA HIS A 166 21.48 10.25 5.19
C HIS A 166 20.85 11.56 5.73
N TYR A 167 19.71 12.00 5.21
CA TYR A 167 19.06 13.25 5.65
C TYR A 167 17.54 13.12 5.84
N ILE A 168 16.90 12.10 5.28
CA ILE A 168 15.44 11.98 5.33
C ILE A 168 14.97 11.52 6.71
N ASP A 169 13.98 12.22 7.26
CA ASP A 169 13.35 11.85 8.52
C ASP A 169 12.48 10.59 8.36
N GLY A 170 12.41 9.80 9.43
CA GLY A 170 11.56 8.61 9.50
C GLY A 170 12.07 7.42 8.68
N PHE A 171 11.24 6.39 8.58
CA PHE A 171 11.51 5.13 7.88
C PHE A 171 10.27 4.67 7.13
N GLY A 172 10.46 4.18 5.91
CA GLY A 172 9.36 3.83 4.99
C GLY A 172 9.07 4.93 3.99
N ASN A 173 10.01 5.83 3.73
CA ASN A 173 9.91 6.79 2.63
C ASN A 173 10.43 6.16 1.34
N TYR A 174 9.62 6.07 0.29
CA TYR A 174 10.07 5.56 -1.00
C TYR A 174 9.09 5.88 -2.12
N ASN A 175 9.59 5.77 -3.36
CA ASN A 175 8.77 5.87 -4.55
C ASN A 175 8.76 4.53 -5.30
N LEU A 176 7.58 4.12 -5.74
CA LEU A 176 7.42 3.05 -6.72
C LEU A 176 6.93 3.61 -8.05
N GLN A 177 7.52 3.13 -9.13
CA GLN A 177 7.14 3.46 -10.49
C GLN A 177 6.28 2.33 -11.07
N VAL A 178 5.13 2.67 -11.63
CA VAL A 178 4.26 1.74 -12.34
C VAL A 178 4.39 2.01 -13.84
N HIS A 179 4.85 1.01 -14.57
CA HIS A 179 5.19 1.10 -15.97
C HIS A 179 3.99 0.80 -16.88
N GLY A 180 4.05 1.25 -18.14
CA GLY A 180 2.99 0.99 -19.11
C GLY A 180 2.71 -0.51 -19.36
N ALA A 181 1.59 -0.81 -19.99
CA ALA A 181 1.23 -2.17 -20.37
C ALA A 181 2.26 -2.77 -21.36
N ALA A 182 2.39 -4.10 -21.38
CA ALA A 182 3.40 -4.82 -22.15
C ALA A 182 3.32 -4.63 -23.68
N ASP A 183 2.16 -4.25 -24.20
CA ASP A 183 1.91 -3.94 -25.62
C ASP A 183 1.96 -2.43 -25.93
N SER A 184 2.54 -1.63 -25.02
CA SER A 184 2.70 -0.19 -25.16
C SER A 184 4.15 0.21 -25.45
N SER A 185 4.35 1.32 -26.18
CA SER A 185 5.64 2.00 -26.25
C SER A 185 6.13 2.52 -24.88
N LEU A 186 5.25 2.52 -23.87
CA LEU A 186 5.54 2.90 -22.50
C LEU A 186 5.85 1.70 -21.57
N GLN A 187 5.96 0.47 -22.08
CA GLN A 187 6.18 -0.73 -21.25
C GLN A 187 7.40 -0.65 -20.30
N ASN A 188 8.43 0.10 -20.71
CA ASN A 188 9.68 0.28 -19.96
C ASN A 188 9.79 1.69 -19.35
N LYS A 189 8.66 2.39 -19.20
CA LYS A 189 8.61 3.77 -18.73
C LYS A 189 7.51 3.95 -17.69
N SER A 190 7.81 4.68 -16.62
CA SER A 190 6.81 5.01 -15.61
C SER A 190 5.67 5.84 -16.19
N VAL A 191 4.43 5.42 -15.95
CA VAL A 191 3.22 6.13 -16.31
C VAL A 191 2.40 6.57 -15.08
N LEU A 192 2.72 6.02 -13.90
CA LEU A 192 2.10 6.35 -12.62
C LEU A 192 3.17 6.19 -11.51
N ASN A 193 3.22 7.15 -10.59
CA ASN A 193 4.15 7.13 -9.47
C ASN A 193 3.40 6.97 -8.14
N LEU A 194 3.88 6.09 -7.27
CA LEU A 194 3.35 5.91 -5.92
C LEU A 194 4.38 6.46 -4.94
N TYR A 195 3.99 7.44 -4.13
CA TYR A 195 4.83 8.03 -3.10
C TYR A 195 4.37 7.52 -1.74
N LEU A 196 5.27 6.88 -1.02
CA LEU A 196 5.03 6.33 0.31
C LEU A 196 5.87 7.13 1.28
N LEU A 197 5.24 7.69 2.31
CA LEU A 197 5.90 8.57 3.26
C LEU A 197 5.60 8.15 4.70
N ASP A 198 6.61 8.30 5.54
CA ASP A 198 6.47 8.19 6.98
C ASP A 198 5.89 9.49 7.56
N SER A 199 4.61 9.52 7.94
CA SER A 199 4.00 10.71 8.53
C SER A 199 4.40 10.95 10.00
N GLY A 200 5.24 10.09 10.58
CA GLY A 200 5.66 10.15 11.98
C GLY A 200 4.70 9.43 12.93
N ASP A 201 4.82 9.78 14.22
CA ASP A 201 4.08 9.20 15.34
C ASP A 201 3.43 10.31 16.20
N TYR A 202 3.99 10.60 17.38
CA TYR A 202 3.57 11.64 18.29
C TYR A 202 4.58 12.79 18.26
N SER A 203 4.08 14.02 18.30
CA SER A 203 4.95 15.20 18.33
C SER A 203 5.83 15.18 19.57
N LYS A 204 7.11 15.53 19.40
CA LYS A 204 8.08 15.76 20.48
C LYS A 204 8.33 17.26 20.71
N VAL A 205 7.53 18.12 20.10
CA VAL A 205 7.68 19.58 20.13
C VAL A 205 6.49 20.18 20.85
N ASP A 206 6.58 20.29 22.17
CA ASP A 206 5.49 20.74 23.05
C ASP A 206 4.99 22.15 22.69
N SER A 207 5.90 23.05 22.28
CA SER A 207 5.56 24.44 21.96
C SER A 207 4.62 24.61 20.76
N LEU A 208 4.45 23.57 19.92
CA LEU A 208 3.52 23.58 18.80
C LEU A 208 2.11 23.11 19.19
N ASN A 209 1.90 22.64 20.43
CA ASN A 209 0.62 22.11 20.91
C ASN A 209 0.01 21.07 19.95
N SER A 210 0.84 20.26 19.29
CA SER A 210 0.41 19.20 18.38
C SER A 210 0.53 17.87 19.11
N LYS A 211 -0.53 17.05 19.12
CA LYS A 211 -0.45 15.67 19.63
C LYS A 211 0.33 14.78 18.66
N TYR A 212 -0.03 14.84 17.39
CA TYR A 212 0.53 14.00 16.34
C TYR A 212 1.66 14.70 15.60
N ASP A 213 2.57 13.89 15.07
CA ASP A 213 3.67 14.37 14.25
C ASP A 213 3.22 14.65 12.79
N TRP A 214 4.15 15.12 11.95
CA TRP A 214 3.90 15.52 10.57
C TRP A 214 5.05 15.16 9.63
N ILE A 215 4.75 15.17 8.33
CA ILE A 215 5.74 15.04 7.26
C ILE A 215 6.72 16.23 7.30
N LYS A 216 7.99 15.91 7.52
CA LYS A 216 9.09 16.84 7.76
C LYS A 216 9.60 17.49 6.49
N THR A 217 10.28 18.64 6.63
CA THR A 217 10.88 19.37 5.52
C THR A 217 11.85 18.52 4.70
N SER A 218 12.60 17.61 5.33
CA SER A 218 13.52 16.69 4.63
C SER A 218 12.78 15.75 3.66
N GLN A 219 11.61 15.26 4.06
CA GLN A 219 10.75 14.39 3.25
C GLN A 219 10.06 15.18 2.14
N GLN A 220 9.61 16.40 2.42
CA GLN A 220 9.07 17.32 1.40
C GLN A 220 10.13 17.64 0.33
N PHE A 221 11.37 17.90 0.76
CA PHE A 221 12.50 18.15 -0.13
C PHE A 221 12.86 16.92 -0.98
N TRP A 222 12.85 15.73 -0.38
CA TRP A 222 13.00 14.48 -1.14
C TRP A 222 11.88 14.29 -2.17
N PHE A 223 10.61 14.50 -1.77
CA PHE A 223 9.46 14.42 -2.67
C PHE A 223 9.58 15.40 -3.84
N ASP A 224 9.88 16.68 -3.59
CA ASP A 224 10.03 17.69 -4.64
C ASP A 224 11.11 17.31 -5.66
N ARG A 225 12.28 16.86 -5.19
CA ARG A 225 13.38 16.41 -6.07
C ARG A 225 13.00 15.17 -6.87
N THR A 226 12.36 14.20 -6.23
CA THR A 226 11.90 12.96 -6.85
C THR A 226 10.84 13.24 -7.91
N SER A 227 9.83 14.04 -7.58
CA SER A 227 8.80 14.50 -8.52
C SER A 227 9.40 15.23 -9.72
N LYS A 228 10.34 16.16 -9.51
CA LYS A 228 11.04 16.86 -10.59
C LYS A 228 11.80 15.92 -11.51
N ARG A 229 12.51 14.93 -10.95
CA ARG A 229 13.25 13.92 -11.72
C ARG A 229 12.29 13.04 -12.53
N LEU A 230 11.27 12.47 -11.90
CA LEU A 230 10.28 11.60 -12.54
C LEU A 230 9.50 12.35 -13.62
N GLN A 231 9.20 13.64 -13.45
CA GLN A 231 8.56 14.45 -14.48
C GLN A 231 9.47 14.65 -15.71
N LYS A 232 10.78 14.83 -15.51
CA LYS A 232 11.74 14.90 -16.63
C LYS A 232 11.80 13.56 -17.37
N GLU A 233 11.86 12.44 -16.65
CA GLU A 233 11.85 11.09 -17.22
C GLU A 233 10.55 10.83 -17.99
N TYR A 234 9.39 11.18 -17.43
CA TYR A 234 8.07 11.09 -18.07
C TYR A 234 7.98 11.85 -19.40
N ASN A 235 8.66 13.00 -19.50
CA ASN A 235 8.69 13.82 -20.73
C ASN A 235 9.85 13.47 -21.67
N ALA A 236 10.75 12.58 -21.29
CA ALA A 236 11.92 12.25 -22.09
C ALA A 236 11.56 11.44 -23.34
N LYS A 237 12.30 11.70 -24.43
CA LYS A 237 12.33 10.86 -25.64
C LYS A 237 12.85 9.44 -25.31
N PRO A 238 12.50 8.40 -26.09
CA PRO A 238 11.79 8.45 -27.38
C PRO A 238 10.27 8.55 -27.27
N ASN A 239 9.68 8.23 -26.11
CA ASN A 239 8.23 8.16 -25.92
C ASN A 239 7.75 9.21 -24.90
N PRO A 240 7.77 10.52 -25.23
CA PRO A 240 7.27 11.54 -24.33
C PRO A 240 5.77 11.33 -24.07
N GLN A 241 5.36 11.51 -22.83
CA GLN A 241 3.95 11.43 -22.42
C GLN A 241 3.37 12.84 -22.27
N VAL A 242 2.04 12.97 -22.27
CA VAL A 242 1.38 14.27 -22.21
C VAL A 242 1.03 14.61 -20.76
N GLY A 243 1.22 15.88 -20.38
CA GLY A 243 0.88 16.38 -19.05
C GLY A 243 1.90 16.03 -17.97
N SER A 244 1.43 15.97 -16.71
CA SER A 244 2.25 15.54 -15.58
C SER A 244 2.11 14.04 -15.31
N ALA A 245 3.19 13.40 -14.90
CA ALA A 245 3.17 11.99 -14.48
C ALA A 245 2.23 11.85 -13.28
N PRO A 246 1.03 11.25 -13.40
CA PRO A 246 0.13 11.22 -12.26
C PRO A 246 0.75 10.45 -11.10
N GLY A 247 0.60 11.01 -9.91
CA GLY A 247 1.08 10.43 -8.67
C GLY A 247 -0.05 10.12 -7.70
N LEU A 248 0.15 9.11 -6.86
CA LEU A 248 -0.66 8.85 -5.66
C LEU A 248 0.27 8.90 -4.45
N ALA A 249 -0.16 9.53 -3.36
CA ALA A 249 0.59 9.57 -2.12
C ALA A 249 -0.12 8.76 -1.03
N PHE A 250 0.64 7.99 -0.27
CA PHE A 250 0.17 7.14 0.82
C PHE A 250 1.00 7.42 2.07
N PHE A 251 0.32 7.72 3.17
CA PHE A 251 0.90 7.91 4.50
C PHE A 251 -0.20 7.71 5.55
N HIS A 252 0.13 7.69 6.83
CA HIS A 252 -0.82 7.29 7.86
C HIS A 252 -1.62 8.48 8.45
N ILE A 253 -0.92 9.44 9.05
CA ILE A 253 -1.52 10.59 9.74
C ILE A 253 -2.01 11.62 8.71
N PRO A 254 -3.28 12.09 8.77
CA PRO A 254 -3.82 13.03 7.80
C PRO A 254 -3.10 14.37 7.83
N LEU A 255 -3.12 15.07 6.69
CA LEU A 255 -2.67 16.46 6.62
C LEU A 255 -3.68 17.39 7.30
N PRO A 256 -3.25 18.56 7.82
CA PRO A 256 -4.17 19.55 8.40
C PRO A 256 -5.31 19.95 7.46
N GLU A 257 -5.08 19.92 6.15
CA GLU A 257 -6.08 20.28 5.14
C GLU A 257 -7.31 19.36 5.11
N PHE A 258 -7.25 18.16 5.69
CA PHE A 258 -8.44 17.32 5.87
C PHE A 258 -9.51 18.00 6.74
N TRP A 259 -9.14 18.93 7.62
CA TRP A 259 -10.09 19.77 8.38
C TRP A 259 -10.98 20.65 7.49
N SER A 260 -10.59 20.88 6.24
CA SER A 260 -11.39 21.67 5.31
C SER A 260 -12.71 21.00 4.95
N PHE A 261 -12.87 19.68 5.21
CA PHE A 261 -14.08 18.94 4.91
C PHE A 261 -15.00 18.81 6.13
N ASP A 262 -16.24 19.27 5.95
CA ASP A 262 -17.33 19.11 6.90
C ASP A 262 -18.54 18.44 6.23
N SER A 263 -19.68 18.40 6.92
CA SER A 263 -20.92 17.80 6.42
C SER A 263 -21.54 18.57 5.23
N THR A 264 -21.05 19.76 4.92
CA THR A 264 -21.57 20.61 3.83
C THR A 264 -20.73 20.50 2.55
N ASN A 265 -19.48 20.04 2.66
CA ASN A 265 -18.62 19.82 1.51
C ASN A 265 -19.04 18.61 0.69
N THR A 266 -18.88 18.70 -0.63
CA THR A 266 -19.10 17.59 -1.57
C THR A 266 -18.01 16.53 -1.40
N THR A 267 -18.14 15.70 -0.37
CA THR A 267 -17.34 14.49 -0.16
C THR A 267 -18.17 13.25 -0.48
N LYS A 268 -17.51 12.13 -0.79
CA LYS A 268 -18.14 10.81 -0.83
C LYS A 268 -17.64 9.95 0.32
N GLY A 269 -18.56 9.34 1.06
CA GLY A 269 -18.31 8.64 2.31
C GLY A 269 -18.74 9.46 3.51
N VAL A 270 -18.29 9.05 4.70
CA VAL A 270 -18.76 9.54 5.99
C VAL A 270 -17.58 10.03 6.81
N ARG A 271 -17.77 11.20 7.43
CA ARG A 271 -16.92 11.70 8.51
C ARG A 271 -17.66 11.48 9.83
N GLN A 272 -17.14 10.64 10.71
CA GLN A 272 -17.77 10.35 12.02
C GLN A 272 -16.94 10.81 13.22
N GLU A 273 -15.72 11.29 13.00
CA GLU A 273 -14.87 11.82 14.07
C GLU A 273 -14.10 13.09 13.64
N PRO A 274 -13.58 13.86 14.61
CA PRO A 274 -12.63 14.93 14.35
C PRO A 274 -11.41 14.44 13.55
N ILE A 275 -10.73 15.36 12.86
CA ILE A 275 -9.54 15.01 12.09
C ILE A 275 -8.33 15.02 13.02
N SER A 276 -7.65 13.88 13.16
CA SER A 276 -6.49 13.75 14.05
C SER A 276 -5.17 14.05 13.33
N SER A 277 -5.09 15.19 12.65
CA SER A 277 -3.85 15.66 12.03
C SER A 277 -2.91 16.31 13.06
N ALA A 278 -1.68 16.59 12.65
CA ALA A 278 -0.89 17.61 13.35
C ALA A 278 -1.65 18.96 13.36
N THR A 279 -1.46 19.76 14.40
CA THR A 279 -2.03 21.13 14.46
C THR A 279 -1.24 22.09 13.58
N THR A 280 0.04 21.82 13.38
CA THR A 280 0.93 22.63 12.56
C THR A 280 0.91 22.18 11.10
N ASN A 281 0.71 23.13 10.19
CA ASN A 281 0.87 22.89 8.76
C ASN A 281 2.34 23.03 8.36
N SER A 282 2.97 21.89 8.04
CA SER A 282 4.37 21.84 7.62
C SER A 282 4.60 22.24 6.16
N GLY A 283 3.55 22.46 5.37
CA GLY A 283 3.62 22.89 3.98
C GLY A 283 3.57 21.76 2.94
N PHE A 284 3.40 20.50 3.34
CA PHE A 284 3.44 19.39 2.39
C PHE A 284 2.26 19.40 1.39
N PHE A 285 1.04 19.73 1.83
CA PHE A 285 -0.10 19.91 0.91
C PHE A 285 0.22 20.95 -0.17
N THR A 286 0.77 22.10 0.21
CA THR A 286 1.21 23.14 -0.73
C THR A 286 2.26 22.62 -1.69
N THR A 287 3.20 21.79 -1.22
CA THR A 287 4.21 21.15 -2.08
C THR A 287 3.53 20.22 -3.10
N LEU A 288 2.59 19.37 -2.67
CA LEU A 288 1.83 18.47 -3.55
C LEU A 288 1.07 19.25 -4.64
N VAL A 289 0.31 20.28 -4.23
CA VAL A 289 -0.47 21.13 -5.16
C VAL A 289 0.45 21.85 -6.15
N THR A 290 1.57 22.40 -5.68
CA THR A 290 2.53 23.16 -6.52
C THR A 290 3.24 22.26 -7.53
N ARG A 291 3.58 21.02 -7.15
CA ARG A 291 4.14 20.03 -8.09
C ARG A 291 3.11 19.58 -9.12
N GLY A 292 1.86 19.42 -8.70
CA GLY A 292 0.72 19.15 -9.57
C GLY A 292 0.76 17.79 -10.27
N ASP A 293 1.66 16.88 -9.88
CA ASP A 293 1.77 15.51 -10.35
C ASP A 293 0.87 14.58 -9.53
N VAL A 294 0.88 14.69 -8.21
CA VAL A 294 0.01 13.92 -7.31
C VAL A 294 -1.46 14.33 -7.47
N LYS A 295 -2.35 13.35 -7.68
CA LYS A 295 -3.79 13.54 -7.89
C LYS A 295 -4.64 13.15 -6.69
N SER A 296 -4.10 12.26 -5.85
CA SER A 296 -4.80 11.76 -4.67
C SER A 296 -3.82 11.39 -3.56
N VAL A 297 -4.23 11.69 -2.34
CA VAL A 297 -3.60 11.32 -1.07
C VAL A 297 -4.52 10.31 -0.38
N PHE A 298 -3.96 9.23 0.13
CA PHE A 298 -4.66 8.18 0.85
C PHE A 298 -4.07 7.99 2.24
N VAL A 299 -4.93 8.04 3.27
CA VAL A 299 -4.54 7.99 4.68
C VAL A 299 -5.37 7.00 5.49
N GLY A 300 -4.93 6.71 6.72
CA GLY A 300 -5.63 5.92 7.73
C GLY A 300 -5.92 6.78 8.98
N HIS A 301 -5.55 6.26 10.15
CA HIS A 301 -5.46 6.95 11.45
C HIS A 301 -6.81 7.27 12.12
N ASP A 302 -7.73 7.91 11.42
CA ASP A 302 -9.09 8.19 11.91
C ASP A 302 -10.03 7.07 11.41
N HIS A 303 -10.20 6.02 12.21
CA HIS A 303 -10.80 4.76 11.77
C HIS A 303 -12.27 4.88 11.38
N VAL A 304 -12.97 5.87 11.97
CA VAL A 304 -14.37 6.15 11.68
C VAL A 304 -14.61 7.25 10.64
N ASN A 305 -13.54 7.73 10.01
CA ASN A 305 -13.61 8.52 8.79
C ASN A 305 -13.30 7.64 7.57
N ASP A 306 -14.15 7.70 6.54
CA ASP A 306 -13.95 6.97 5.27
C ASP A 306 -14.24 7.83 4.04
N PHE A 307 -14.38 9.13 4.24
CA PHE A 307 -14.70 10.09 3.21
C PHE A 307 -13.52 10.33 2.25
N CYS A 308 -13.83 10.80 1.05
CA CYS A 308 -12.87 11.41 0.15
C CYS A 308 -13.46 12.68 -0.49
N GLY A 309 -12.65 13.73 -0.57
CA GLY A 309 -13.03 15.01 -1.19
C GLY A 309 -11.87 15.67 -1.94
N GLU A 310 -12.21 16.51 -2.91
CA GLU A 310 -11.22 17.30 -3.64
C GLU A 310 -11.00 18.67 -2.97
N LEU A 311 -9.74 19.02 -2.74
CA LEU A 311 -9.33 20.35 -2.33
C LEU A 311 -8.22 20.84 -3.26
N LYS A 312 -8.48 21.95 -3.97
CA LYS A 312 -7.53 22.61 -4.88
C LYS A 312 -6.92 21.65 -5.93
N GLY A 313 -7.73 20.74 -6.48
CA GLY A 313 -7.30 19.77 -7.49
C GLY A 313 -6.55 18.55 -6.94
N LEU A 314 -6.49 18.37 -5.62
CA LEU A 314 -5.95 17.20 -4.94
C LEU A 314 -7.06 16.49 -4.17
N ASN A 315 -7.23 15.19 -4.40
CA ASN A 315 -8.17 14.38 -3.63
C ASN A 315 -7.53 13.92 -2.32
N LEU A 316 -8.23 14.12 -1.21
CA LEU A 316 -7.81 13.72 0.13
C LEU A 316 -8.78 12.63 0.61
N CYS A 317 -8.31 11.40 0.71
CA CYS A 317 -9.14 10.22 0.96
C CYS A 317 -8.70 9.44 2.20
N TYR A 318 -9.64 9.14 3.11
CA TYR A 318 -9.43 8.13 4.14
C TYR A 318 -9.67 6.71 3.61
N GLY A 319 -8.91 5.74 4.08
CA GLY A 319 -9.13 4.31 3.82
C GLY A 319 -10.37 3.75 4.53
N GLY A 320 -10.67 4.29 5.72
CA GLY A 320 -11.61 3.71 6.68
C GLY A 320 -10.99 2.57 7.49
N GLY A 321 -11.46 2.35 8.72
CA GLY A 321 -10.95 1.32 9.61
C GLY A 321 -11.16 -0.10 9.08
N PHE A 322 -10.06 -0.80 8.84
CA PHE A 322 -10.06 -2.17 8.33
C PHE A 322 -10.04 -3.22 9.45
N GLY A 323 -9.26 -2.96 10.49
CA GLY A 323 -9.00 -3.87 11.60
C GLY A 323 -10.19 -4.06 12.52
N TYR A 324 -10.32 -5.26 13.08
CA TYR A 324 -11.34 -5.58 14.07
C TYR A 324 -10.87 -5.32 15.50
N HIS A 325 -9.56 -5.33 15.76
CA HIS A 325 -8.98 -4.87 17.03
C HIS A 325 -8.77 -3.34 17.07
N ALA A 326 -8.74 -2.69 15.90
CA ALA A 326 -8.77 -1.24 15.81
C ALA A 326 -10.12 -0.71 16.36
N TYR A 327 -10.11 0.42 17.07
CA TYR A 327 -11.37 1.07 17.47
C TYR A 327 -12.25 1.34 16.24
N GLY A 328 -13.55 1.42 16.44
CA GLY A 328 -14.53 1.53 15.38
C GLY A 328 -15.89 2.01 15.89
N LYS A 329 -16.96 1.49 15.28
CA LYS A 329 -18.33 1.79 15.70
C LYS A 329 -19.20 0.54 15.52
N ALA A 330 -19.79 0.06 16.61
CA ALA A 330 -20.66 -1.11 16.56
C ALA A 330 -21.82 -0.88 15.59
N GLY A 331 -22.06 -1.86 14.71
CA GLY A 331 -23.05 -1.75 13.64
C GLY A 331 -22.59 -0.95 12.40
N TRP A 332 -21.30 -0.67 12.28
CA TRP A 332 -20.72 -0.03 11.10
C TRP A 332 -19.57 -0.89 10.55
N GLU A 333 -19.76 -1.44 9.37
CA GLU A 333 -18.95 -2.52 8.80
C GLU A 333 -17.52 -2.07 8.52
N ARG A 334 -16.52 -2.84 8.96
CA ARG A 334 -15.10 -2.62 8.57
C ARG A 334 -14.97 -2.55 7.06
N ARG A 335 -13.96 -1.82 6.55
CA ARG A 335 -13.86 -1.62 5.10
C ARG A 335 -12.45 -1.43 4.58
N ALA A 336 -12.33 -1.63 3.27
CA ALA A 336 -11.11 -1.42 2.51
C ALA A 336 -11.39 -0.48 1.34
N ARG A 337 -10.42 0.37 0.99
CA ARG A 337 -10.53 1.21 -0.20
C ARG A 337 -9.83 0.54 -1.38
N VAL A 338 -10.48 0.56 -2.54
CA VAL A 338 -9.91 0.10 -3.80
C VAL A 338 -9.70 1.29 -4.71
N VAL A 339 -8.53 1.37 -5.33
CA VAL A 339 -8.18 2.40 -6.31
C VAL A 339 -7.88 1.71 -7.64
N VAL A 340 -8.50 2.16 -8.72
CA VAL A 340 -8.22 1.67 -10.07
C VAL A 340 -7.77 2.82 -10.95
N VAL A 341 -6.63 2.59 -11.59
CA VAL A 341 -6.06 3.47 -12.59
C VAL A 341 -6.25 2.82 -13.95
N ASP A 342 -6.82 3.55 -14.90
CA ASP A 342 -7.05 3.09 -16.27
C ASP A 342 -6.11 3.84 -17.24
N LEU A 343 -5.52 3.13 -18.20
CA LEU A 343 -4.77 3.73 -19.31
C LEU A 343 -5.69 4.23 -20.43
N ASN A 344 -5.21 5.21 -21.18
CA ASN A 344 -5.79 5.62 -22.44
C ASN A 344 -5.56 4.55 -23.50
N LYS A 345 -6.58 4.28 -24.33
CA LYS A 345 -6.43 3.45 -25.53
C LYS A 345 -6.32 4.37 -26.74
N LYS A 346 -5.18 4.31 -27.45
CA LYS A 346 -4.92 5.13 -28.64
C LYS A 346 -5.75 4.64 -29.83
N SER A 347 -5.88 5.47 -30.86
CA SER A 347 -6.61 5.13 -32.10
C SER A 347 -6.06 3.89 -32.80
N ASN A 348 -4.76 3.63 -32.69
CA ASN A 348 -4.11 2.43 -33.23
C ASN A 348 -4.27 1.17 -32.36
N GLY A 349 -5.09 1.24 -31.30
CA GLY A 349 -5.36 0.12 -30.38
C GLY A 349 -4.33 -0.06 -29.26
N SER A 350 -3.15 0.57 -29.32
CA SER A 350 -2.12 0.47 -28.27
C SER A 350 -2.46 1.29 -27.02
N TRP A 351 -1.94 0.88 -25.86
CA TRP A 351 -2.09 1.65 -24.63
C TRP A 351 -1.20 2.90 -24.60
N GLY A 352 -1.74 4.00 -24.07
CA GLY A 352 -1.07 5.26 -23.83
C GLY A 352 -0.80 5.52 -22.35
N ASP A 353 -0.78 6.80 -21.98
CA ASP A 353 -0.64 7.27 -20.60
C ASP A 353 -1.92 7.03 -19.79
N VAL A 354 -1.89 7.41 -18.51
CA VAL A 354 -3.03 7.24 -17.61
C VAL A 354 -4.18 8.15 -18.03
N LYS A 355 -5.36 7.54 -18.15
CA LYS A 355 -6.64 8.19 -18.47
C LYS A 355 -7.34 8.70 -17.23
N SER A 356 -7.50 7.84 -16.24
CA SER A 356 -8.36 8.14 -15.09
C SER A 356 -7.96 7.37 -13.84
N ILE A 357 -8.31 7.94 -12.70
CA ILE A 357 -8.18 7.33 -11.37
C ILE A 357 -9.58 7.29 -10.75
N ARG A 358 -10.03 6.10 -10.37
CA ARG A 358 -11.32 5.86 -9.72
C ARG A 358 -11.11 5.12 -8.41
N THR A 359 -12.05 5.28 -7.48
CA THR A 359 -12.02 4.55 -6.22
C THR A 359 -13.41 4.16 -5.76
N TRP A 360 -13.48 3.12 -4.94
CA TRP A 360 -14.65 2.68 -4.19
C TRP A 360 -14.19 2.04 -2.89
N LYS A 361 -15.12 1.67 -2.01
CA LYS A 361 -14.83 0.87 -0.82
C LYS A 361 -15.55 -0.47 -0.88
N ARG A 362 -14.99 -1.47 -0.20
CA ARG A 362 -15.59 -2.78 0.07
C ARG A 362 -15.89 -2.88 1.56
N LEU A 363 -17.13 -3.17 1.91
CA LEU A 363 -17.53 -3.44 3.29
C LEU A 363 -17.22 -4.89 3.68
N ASP A 364 -16.95 -5.16 4.95
CA ASP A 364 -16.86 -6.52 5.48
C ASP A 364 -18.25 -7.06 5.86
N ASP A 365 -19.20 -6.97 4.93
CA ASP A 365 -20.51 -7.60 5.05
C ASP A 365 -20.53 -8.99 4.38
N GLU A 366 -21.70 -9.60 4.25
CA GLU A 366 -21.85 -10.92 3.63
C GLU A 366 -21.42 -10.91 2.14
N HIS A 367 -21.61 -9.79 1.44
CA HIS A 367 -21.47 -9.68 -0.01
C HIS A 367 -20.25 -8.89 -0.48
N LEU A 368 -19.43 -8.42 0.46
CA LEU A 368 -18.40 -7.41 0.23
C LEU A 368 -18.96 -6.21 -0.53
N SER A 369 -20.04 -5.59 -0.06
CA SER A 369 -20.75 -4.54 -0.79
C SER A 369 -19.82 -3.43 -1.26
N VAL A 370 -20.03 -2.97 -2.51
CA VAL A 370 -19.32 -1.84 -3.09
C VAL A 370 -20.08 -0.56 -2.76
N ILE A 371 -19.39 0.39 -2.13
CA ILE A 371 -19.96 1.70 -1.81
C ILE A 371 -19.07 2.84 -2.33
N ASP A 372 -19.65 4.03 -2.45
CA ASP A 372 -18.96 5.31 -2.71
C ASP A 372 -18.03 5.30 -3.92
N THR A 373 -18.48 4.66 -5.00
CA THR A 373 -17.76 4.72 -6.28
C THR A 373 -17.64 6.17 -6.75
N GLN A 374 -16.42 6.59 -7.06
CA GLN A 374 -16.10 7.96 -7.47
C GLN A 374 -14.93 8.02 -8.46
N LEU A 375 -14.96 9.04 -9.32
CA LEU A 375 -13.86 9.43 -10.20
C LEU A 375 -13.05 10.50 -9.48
N LEU A 376 -11.77 10.22 -9.20
CA LEU A 376 -10.87 11.16 -8.53
C LEU A 376 -10.16 12.08 -9.54
N TRP A 377 -9.83 11.54 -10.71
CA TRP A 377 -9.09 12.29 -11.72
C TRP A 377 -9.31 11.73 -13.13
N ASN A 378 -9.28 12.62 -14.13
CA ASN A 378 -9.31 12.27 -15.55
C ASN A 378 -8.43 13.23 -16.36
N SER A 379 -7.61 12.70 -17.27
CA SER A 379 -6.72 13.46 -18.14
C SER A 379 -7.45 14.41 -19.10
N SER A 380 -8.70 14.10 -19.48
CA SER A 380 -9.48 14.86 -20.47
C SER A 380 -10.14 16.12 -19.91
N ALA A 381 -10.30 16.22 -18.58
CA ALA A 381 -11.03 17.32 -17.94
C ALA A 381 -10.28 18.67 -17.98
N LYS A 382 -9.00 18.71 -18.39
CA LYS A 382 -8.20 19.94 -18.51
C LYS A 382 -8.11 20.51 -19.93
N GLY A 383 -8.92 20.02 -20.87
CA GLY A 383 -9.06 20.60 -22.21
C GLY A 383 -9.85 21.93 -22.26
N LEU A 384 -10.57 22.28 -21.18
CA LEU A 384 -11.22 23.58 -21.01
C LEU A 384 -10.29 24.53 -20.25
N VAL A 385 -9.16 24.89 -20.84
CA VAL A 385 -8.42 26.08 -20.42
C VAL A 385 -9.14 27.28 -21.05
N VAL A 386 -9.84 28.05 -20.22
CA VAL A 386 -10.31 29.39 -20.54
C VAL A 386 -9.12 30.20 -21.07
N PRO A 387 -9.22 30.93 -22.19
CA PRO A 387 -8.13 31.75 -22.69
C PRO A 387 -7.70 32.74 -21.61
N ARG A 388 -6.39 32.79 -21.31
CA ARG A 388 -5.85 33.91 -20.52
C ARG A 388 -6.03 35.18 -21.36
N LEU A 389 -6.78 36.15 -20.82
CA LEU A 389 -6.70 37.55 -21.21
C LEU A 389 -5.45 38.17 -20.60
#